data_AF-A0AAW4YDE1-F1
#
_entry.id   AF-A0AAW4YDE1-F1
#
_cell.length_a   1.000
_cell.length_b   1.000
_cell.length_c   1.000
_cell.angle_alpha   90.00
_cell.angle_beta   90.00
_cell.angle_gamma   90.00
#
_symmetry.space_group_name_H-M   'P 1'
#
loop_
_entity.id
_entity.type
_entity.pdbx_description
1 polymer ?
#
loop_
_entity_poly.entity_id
_entity_poly.type
_entity_poly.pdbx_seq_one_letter_code
_entity_poly.pdbx_strand_id
1 'polypeptide(L)'
;KAYYIDQEETNVSELTKYYTQRHLTFSNKWLWQKENGTIHATLLQLSWFSHIQVFGPESWGNINQLRNKYVDIFALKDYETWHTYMLAQETFTGGV
;
A
#
# COMPACT_ATOMS: atom_id res chain seq x y z
N LYS A 1 11.91 -4.28 -3.01
CA LYS A 1 11.75 -2.84 -2.77
C LYS A 1 10.33 -2.48 -3.17
N ALA A 2 9.77 -1.37 -2.68
CA ALA A 2 8.74 -0.69 -3.45
C ALA A 2 9.17 -0.64 -4.91
N TYR A 3 8.26 -0.72 -5.88
CA TYR A 3 8.67 -0.57 -7.28
C TYR A 3 9.13 0.88 -7.42
N TYR A 4 10.42 1.08 -7.19
CA TYR A 4 11.06 2.37 -7.09
C TYR A 4 11.55 2.69 -8.48
N ILE A 5 10.90 3.69 -9.07
CA ILE A 5 11.44 4.34 -10.25
C ILE A 5 12.20 5.56 -9.76
N ASP A 6 13.47 5.65 -10.14
CA ASP A 6 14.25 6.83 -9.83
C ASP A 6 13.66 8.05 -10.55
N GLN A 7 13.77 9.24 -9.97
CA GLN A 7 13.29 10.47 -10.62
C GLN A 7 14.01 10.71 -11.96
N GLU A 8 15.25 10.24 -12.09
CA GLU A 8 16.06 10.32 -13.30
C GLU A 8 15.98 9.04 -14.15
N GLU A 9 15.05 8.12 -13.86
CA GLU A 9 14.89 6.92 -14.67
C GLU A 9 14.47 7.27 -16.10
N THR A 10 15.29 6.84 -17.05
CA THR A 10 15.08 7.07 -18.48
C THR A 10 14.84 5.77 -19.26
N ASN A 11 14.95 4.62 -18.59
CA ASN A 11 14.65 3.32 -19.17
C ASN A 11 13.15 3.18 -19.45
N VAL A 12 12.79 3.34 -20.71
CA VAL A 12 11.42 3.25 -21.21
C VAL A 12 10.75 1.92 -20.86
N SER A 13 11.50 0.81 -20.80
CA SER A 13 10.94 -0.51 -20.44
C SER A 13 10.50 -0.55 -18.97
N GLU A 14 11.32 -0.01 -18.07
CA GLU A 14 11.00 0.05 -16.63
C GLU A 14 9.85 1.03 -16.36
N LEU A 15 9.86 2.20 -17.01
CA LEU A 15 8.74 3.15 -16.97
C LEU A 15 7.44 2.51 -17.47
N THR A 16 7.49 1.84 -18.62
CA THR A 16 6.31 1.17 -19.20
C THR A 16 5.78 0.11 -18.24
N LYS A 17 6.65 -0.74 -17.69
CA LYS A 17 6.25 -1.76 -16.72
C LYS A 17 5.63 -1.14 -15.46
N TYR A 18 6.19 -0.05 -14.96
CA TYR A 18 5.68 0.64 -13.78
C TYR A 18 4.28 1.24 -14.03
N TYR A 19 4.06 1.95 -15.15
CA TYR A 19 2.79 2.63 -15.42
C TYR A 19 1.69 1.74 -16.02
N THR A 20 2.04 0.57 -16.56
CA THR A 20 1.06 -0.40 -17.08
C THR A 20 0.67 -1.48 -16.08
N GLN A 21 1.28 -1.50 -14.90
CA GLN A 21 0.92 -2.44 -13.85
C GLN A 21 -0.54 -2.24 -13.40
N ARG A 22 -1.16 -3.33 -12.94
CA ARG A 22 -2.52 -3.26 -12.40
C ARG A 22 -2.51 -2.51 -11.06
N HIS A 23 -3.28 -1.43 -10.99
CA HIS A 23 -3.51 -0.72 -9.73
C HIS A 23 -4.42 -1.54 -8.80
N LEU A 24 -4.26 -1.29 -7.50
CA LEU A 24 -5.11 -1.80 -6.44
C LEU A 24 -6.04 -0.68 -5.98
N THR A 25 -7.33 -1.01 -5.83
CA THR A 25 -8.34 -0.08 -5.32
C THR A 25 -9.13 -0.75 -4.21
N PHE A 26 -9.23 -0.07 -3.08
CA PHE A 26 -9.95 -0.57 -1.93
C PHE A 26 -10.77 0.55 -1.31
N SER A 27 -12.08 0.37 -1.25
CA SER A 27 -12.96 1.39 -0.66
C SER A 27 -13.37 1.04 0.76
N ASN A 28 -13.63 2.09 1.55
CA ASN A 28 -14.16 2.00 2.92
C ASN A 28 -13.32 1.09 3.82
N LYS A 29 -12.01 1.33 3.88
CA LYS A 29 -11.06 0.55 4.68
C LYS A 29 -10.68 1.30 5.94
N TRP A 30 -10.68 0.60 7.07
CA TRP A 30 -10.29 1.18 8.36
C TRP A 30 -8.76 1.30 8.45
N LEU A 31 -8.28 2.52 8.64
CA LEU A 31 -6.86 2.83 8.79
C LEU A 31 -6.45 2.82 10.28
N TRP A 32 -5.49 1.97 10.64
CA TRP A 32 -4.97 1.82 12.01
C TRP A 32 -3.44 1.88 12.04
N GLN A 33 -2.83 1.99 13.22
CA GLN A 33 -1.38 2.14 13.37
C GLN A 33 -0.82 1.15 14.39
N LYS A 34 0.33 0.54 14.09
CA LYS A 34 1.12 -0.23 15.05
C LYS A 34 1.96 0.73 15.92
N GLU A 35 2.35 0.27 17.10
CA GLU A 35 3.18 1.05 18.04
C GLU A 35 4.51 1.54 17.42
N ASN A 36 5.04 0.80 16.44
CA ASN A 36 6.26 1.18 15.70
C ASN A 36 6.03 2.29 14.66
N GLY A 37 4.87 2.93 14.66
CA GLY A 37 4.53 4.05 13.78
C GLY A 37 4.00 3.65 12.40
N THR A 38 4.03 2.36 12.04
CA THR A 38 3.57 1.90 10.73
C THR A 38 2.05 1.90 10.64
N ILE A 39 1.52 2.40 9.53
CA ILE A 39 0.08 2.54 9.29
C ILE A 39 -0.40 1.35 8.46
N HIS A 40 -1.60 0.84 8.74
CA HIS A 40 -2.15 -0.35 8.14
C HIS A 40 -3.62 -0.19 7.79
N ALA A 41 -4.10 -0.92 6.78
CA ALA A 41 -5.52 -1.05 6.49
C ALA A 41 -5.91 -2.53 6.35
N THR A 42 -7.10 -2.90 6.82
CA THR A 42 -7.57 -4.29 6.81
C THR A 42 -8.47 -4.55 5.60
N LEU A 43 -8.10 -5.49 4.72
CA LEU A 43 -8.77 -5.69 3.43
C LEU A 43 -10.00 -6.59 3.47
N LEU A 44 -9.94 -7.71 4.20
CA LEU A 44 -11.06 -8.66 4.32
C LEU A 44 -10.82 -9.60 5.52
N GLN A 45 -11.91 -10.01 6.16
CA GLN A 45 -11.91 -10.79 7.42
C GLN A 45 -12.37 -12.24 7.23
N LEU A 46 -12.65 -12.69 6.00
CA LEU A 46 -13.31 -13.97 5.73
C LEU A 46 -12.37 -15.18 5.68
N SER A 47 -11.05 -14.99 5.60
CA SER A 47 -10.09 -16.04 5.94
C SER A 47 -8.73 -15.40 6.24
N TRP A 48 -8.35 -15.34 7.52
CA TRP A 48 -6.97 -15.13 7.98
C TRP A 48 -6.28 -13.85 7.45
N PHE A 49 -6.73 -12.72 8.02
CA PHE A 49 -6.20 -11.34 7.99
C PHE A 49 -5.29 -10.95 6.81
N SER A 50 -5.80 -10.17 5.86
CA SER A 50 -4.94 -9.41 4.95
C SER A 50 -4.71 -8.00 5.47
N HIS A 51 -3.44 -7.66 5.72
CA HIS A 51 -3.01 -6.34 6.12
C HIS A 51 -2.36 -5.63 4.94
N ILE A 52 -2.81 -4.42 4.69
CA ILE A 52 -2.11 -3.41 3.91
C ILE A 52 -1.17 -2.71 4.86
N GLN A 53 0.07 -2.47 4.44
CA GLN A 53 0.93 -1.53 5.12
C GLN A 53 1.04 -0.25 4.30
N VAL A 54 0.54 0.85 4.83
CA VAL A 54 0.69 2.19 4.26
C VAL A 54 1.94 2.80 4.87
N PHE A 55 2.96 3.02 4.04
CA PHE A 55 4.16 3.76 4.41
C PHE A 55 4.14 5.13 3.76
N GLY A 56 4.34 6.17 4.57
CA GLY A 56 4.53 7.53 4.09
C GLY A 56 5.39 8.32 5.09
N PRO A 57 6.38 9.10 4.63
CA PRO A 57 6.94 10.22 5.39
C PRO A 57 5.83 11.13 5.91
N GLU A 58 6.02 11.75 7.08
CA GLU A 58 5.09 12.76 7.61
C GLU A 58 4.84 13.93 6.63
N SER A 59 5.76 14.15 5.68
CA SER A 59 5.66 15.17 4.65
C SER A 59 4.73 14.80 3.48
N TRP A 60 4.33 13.53 3.31
CA TRP A 60 3.45 13.08 2.22
C TRP A 60 1.96 13.36 2.47
N GLY A 61 1.67 14.19 3.47
CA GLY A 61 0.35 14.63 3.84
C GLY A 61 -0.04 14.18 5.24
N ASN A 62 -1.23 14.56 5.65
CA ASN A 62 -1.73 14.35 6.99
C ASN A 62 -2.27 12.93 7.19
N ILE A 63 -1.51 11.90 6.80
CA ILE A 63 -1.86 10.48 7.04
C ILE A 63 -2.17 10.24 8.53
N ASN A 64 -1.53 11.04 9.40
CA ASN A 64 -1.82 11.09 10.84
C ASN A 64 -3.25 11.58 11.17
N GLN A 65 -3.87 12.45 10.36
CA GLN A 65 -5.28 12.87 10.49
C GLN A 65 -6.28 11.88 9.89
N LEU A 66 -5.81 10.94 9.08
CA LEU A 66 -6.62 9.86 8.50
C LEU A 66 -6.67 8.63 9.42
N ARG A 67 -5.94 8.66 10.55
CA ARG A 67 -5.98 7.61 11.59
C ARG A 67 -7.40 7.44 12.12
N ASN A 68 -7.78 6.18 12.35
CA ASN A 68 -9.09 5.81 12.89
C ASN A 68 -10.26 6.36 12.06
N LYS A 69 -10.10 6.36 10.74
CA LYS A 69 -11.13 6.71 9.78
C LYS A 69 -11.24 5.62 8.72
N TYR A 70 -12.39 5.62 8.07
CA TYR A 70 -12.58 4.88 6.82
C TYR A 70 -12.05 5.72 5.66
N VAL A 71 -11.27 5.08 4.81
CA VAL A 71 -10.60 5.71 3.67
C VAL A 71 -10.75 4.83 2.43
N ASP A 72 -10.60 5.47 1.27
CA ASP A 72 -10.43 4.79 0.00
C ASP A 72 -8.95 4.79 -0.34
N ILE A 73 -8.45 3.69 -0.89
CA ILE A 73 -7.03 3.49 -1.16
C ILE A 73 -6.87 3.21 -2.64
N PHE A 74 -5.96 3.93 -3.29
CA PHE A 74 -5.56 3.72 -4.68
C PHE A 74 -4.05 3.59 -4.75
N ALA A 75 -3.54 2.42 -5.13
CA ALA A 75 -2.13 2.13 -5.00
C ALA A 75 -1.55 1.28 -6.12
N LEU A 76 -0.23 1.35 -6.26
CA LEU A 76 0.57 0.50 -7.15
C LEU A 76 1.31 -0.54 -6.32
N LYS A 77 1.32 -1.78 -6.81
CA LYS A 77 1.84 -2.91 -6.06
C LYS A 77 3.37 -2.86 -6.04
N ASP A 78 3.92 -2.97 -4.85
CA ASP A 78 5.36 -2.84 -4.64
C ASP A 78 6.09 -4.18 -4.78
N TYR A 79 5.45 -5.23 -4.28
CA TYR A 79 5.99 -6.59 -4.25
C TYR A 79 4.88 -7.57 -4.56
N GLU A 80 5.27 -8.75 -5.07
CA GLU A 80 4.37 -9.89 -5.09
C GLU A 80 3.76 -10.16 -3.71
N THR A 81 2.53 -10.69 -3.71
CA THR A 81 1.81 -10.98 -2.47
C THR A 81 2.63 -11.97 -1.65
N TRP A 82 2.93 -11.60 -0.41
CA TRP A 82 3.60 -12.53 0.48
C TRP A 82 2.55 -13.42 1.16
N HIS A 83 2.67 -14.72 0.93
CA HIS A 83 1.79 -15.73 1.50
C HIS A 83 2.50 -16.49 2.61
N THR A 84 1.79 -16.67 3.72
CA THR A 84 2.07 -17.69 4.72
C THR A 84 0.86 -18.62 4.82
N TYR A 85 0.98 -19.69 5.59
CA TYR A 85 -0.13 -20.61 5.89
C TYR A 85 -1.38 -19.89 6.45
N MET A 86 -1.22 -18.72 7.10
CA MET A 86 -2.31 -17.99 7.79
C MET A 86 -2.41 -16.51 7.42
N LEU A 87 -1.70 -16.04 6.39
CA LEU A 87 -1.63 -14.61 6.09
C LEU A 87 -1.36 -14.41 4.60
N ALA A 88 -2.09 -13.49 3.99
CA ALA A 88 -1.69 -12.87 2.73
C ALA A 88 -1.40 -11.38 2.98
N GLN A 89 -0.17 -10.95 2.76
CA GLN A 89 0.25 -9.56 2.92
C GLN A 89 0.47 -8.91 1.55
N GLU A 90 -0.19 -7.78 1.34
CA GLU A 90 0.01 -6.90 0.19
C GLU A 90 0.84 -5.69 0.63
N THR A 91 1.90 -5.39 -0.10
CA THR A 91 2.71 -4.18 0.09
C THR A 91 2.58 -3.32 -1.15
N PHE A 92 2.30 -2.03 -0.98
CA PHE A 92 2.08 -1.11 -2.07
C PHE A 92 2.36 0.33 -1.67
N THR A 93 2.56 1.17 -2.69
CA THR A 93 2.72 2.62 -2.56
C THR A 93 1.59 3.31 -3.32
N GLY A 94 0.92 4.27 -2.68
CA GLY A 94 -0.27 4.88 -3.25
C GLY A 94 -0.86 6.02 -2.43
N GLY A 95 -2.03 6.47 -2.87
CA GLY A 95 -2.84 7.48 -2.20
C GLY A 95 -3.90 6.86 -1.30
N VAL A 96 -4.19 7.59 -0.23
CA VAL A 96 -5.29 7.38 0.72
C VAL A 96 -6.14 8.64 0.75
#